data_AF-A0A9Q1ANL9-F1
#
_entry.id   AF-A0A9Q1ANL9-F1
#
_cell.length_a   1.000
_cell.length_b   1.000
_cell.length_c   1.000
_cell.angle_alpha   90.00
_cell.angle_beta   90.00
_cell.angle_gamma   90.00
#
_symmetry.space_group_name_H-M   'P 1'
#
loop_
_entity.id
_entity.type
_entity.pdbx_description
1 polymer ?
#
loop_
_entity_poly.entity_id
_entity_poly.type
_entity_poly.pdbx_seq_one_letter_code
_entity_poly.pdbx_strand_id
1 'polypeptide(L)'
;MRSLRLARNYSTSDHEKLVYEGWILYDTGHREEALSKAEQSISIQRSFEAFFLKAYALADSSLDPESSKYVTQLLEEALRCPSDGLRKGQALNNLGSVYVDCEKFDLAADCYMSALEIKHTRAHQGLARVYHLKNQRKAAYDEMTKLIEKARNNASAYEKRSEYCDRDMAKSDLSTATQLDPLRTYPYRYRAAG
;
A
#
# COMPACT_ATOMS: atom_id res chain seq x y z
N MET A 1 -8.10 7.28 -16.25
CA MET A 1 -8.54 6.70 -17.54
C MET A 1 -7.90 7.30 -18.81
N ARG A 2 -7.87 8.63 -19.05
CA ARG A 2 -7.37 9.19 -20.33
C ARG A 2 -5.90 8.83 -20.64
N SER A 3 -5.03 8.82 -19.63
CA SER A 3 -3.62 8.44 -19.75
C SER A 3 -3.41 6.97 -20.13
N LEU A 4 -4.12 6.04 -19.47
CA LEU A 4 -4.03 4.60 -19.76
C LEU A 4 -4.53 4.26 -21.17
N ARG A 5 -5.61 4.90 -21.63
CA ARG A 5 -6.11 4.73 -23.00
C ARG A 5 -5.10 5.22 -24.05
N LEU A 6 -4.42 6.33 -23.79
CA LEU A 6 -3.34 6.81 -24.66
C LEU A 6 -2.16 5.84 -24.65
N ALA A 7 -1.71 5.39 -23.48
CA ALA A 7 -0.61 4.43 -23.36
C ALA A 7 -0.90 3.12 -24.13
N ARG A 8 -2.12 2.59 -24.02
CA ARG A 8 -2.59 1.45 -24.81
C ARG A 8 -2.49 1.70 -26.32
N ASN A 9 -2.94 2.87 -26.79
CA ASN A 9 -2.96 3.19 -28.22
C ASN A 9 -1.56 3.38 -28.82
N TYR A 10 -0.60 3.87 -28.02
CA TYR A 10 0.76 4.14 -28.48
C TYR A 10 1.74 3.01 -28.18
N SER A 11 1.40 2.05 -27.30
CA SER A 11 2.28 0.92 -27.03
C SER A 11 2.41 0.06 -28.27
N THR A 12 3.65 -0.28 -28.60
CA THR A 12 3.99 -1.19 -29.70
C THR A 12 4.05 -2.64 -29.25
N SER A 13 3.99 -2.90 -27.94
CA SER A 13 4.10 -4.24 -27.36
C SER A 13 2.74 -4.77 -26.94
N ASP A 14 2.37 -5.95 -27.44
CA ASP A 14 1.05 -6.51 -27.15
C ASP A 14 0.87 -6.87 -25.67
N HIS A 15 1.92 -7.32 -24.97
CA HIS A 15 1.84 -7.60 -23.54
C HIS A 15 1.57 -6.34 -22.70
N GLU A 16 2.14 -5.19 -23.09
CA GLU A 16 1.89 -3.90 -22.42
C GLU A 16 0.47 -3.38 -22.69
N LYS A 17 -0.02 -3.51 -23.93
CA LYS A 17 -1.42 -3.18 -24.26
C LYS A 17 -2.39 -3.94 -23.36
N LEU A 18 -2.14 -5.23 -23.14
CA LEU A 18 -2.96 -6.07 -22.25
C LEU A 18 -2.91 -5.57 -20.80
N VAL A 19 -1.75 -5.14 -20.30
CA VAL A 19 -1.64 -4.51 -18.97
C VAL A 19 -2.48 -3.23 -18.89
N TYR A 20 -2.39 -2.35 -19.89
CA TYR A 20 -3.17 -1.12 -19.90
C TYR A 20 -4.68 -1.37 -20.00
N GLU A 21 -5.09 -2.34 -20.83
CA GLU A 21 -6.48 -2.81 -20.88
C GLU A 21 -6.94 -3.34 -19.53
N GLY A 22 -6.13 -4.17 -18.89
CA GLY A 22 -6.44 -4.75 -17.59
C GLY A 22 -6.61 -3.69 -16.49
N TRP A 23 -5.76 -2.67 -16.44
CA TRP A 23 -5.95 -1.54 -15.52
C TRP A 23 -7.23 -0.75 -15.79
N ILE A 24 -7.58 -0.52 -17.06
CA ILE A 24 -8.85 0.15 -17.42
C ILE A 24 -10.05 -0.70 -16.99
N LEU A 25 -9.99 -2.02 -17.17
CA LEU A 25 -11.04 -2.94 -16.76
C LEU A 25 -11.19 -2.98 -15.24
N TYR A 26 -10.07 -3.06 -14.51
CA TYR A 26 -10.06 -2.99 -13.05
C TYR A 26 -10.69 -1.67 -12.54
N ASP A 27 -10.27 -0.53 -13.09
CA ASP A 27 -10.80 0.80 -12.73
C ASP A 27 -12.30 0.96 -13.05
N THR A 28 -12.83 0.18 -13.98
CA THR A 28 -14.25 0.20 -14.38
C THR A 28 -15.07 -0.91 -13.74
N GLY A 29 -14.48 -1.69 -12.82
CA GLY A 29 -15.16 -2.74 -12.06
C GLY A 29 -15.19 -4.12 -12.72
N HIS A 30 -14.62 -4.28 -13.92
CA HIS A 30 -14.56 -5.55 -14.66
C HIS A 30 -13.36 -6.38 -14.22
N ARG A 31 -13.37 -6.83 -12.95
CA ARG A 31 -12.19 -7.46 -12.31
C ARG A 31 -11.79 -8.80 -12.92
N GLU A 32 -12.74 -9.67 -13.25
CA GLU A 32 -12.44 -10.97 -13.88
C GLU A 32 -11.77 -10.79 -15.26
N GLU A 33 -12.24 -9.81 -16.04
CA GLU A 33 -11.62 -9.47 -17.31
C GLU A 33 -10.22 -8.87 -17.11
N ALA A 34 -10.03 -8.01 -16.11
CA ALA A 34 -8.71 -7.48 -15.75
C ALA A 34 -7.72 -8.59 -15.38
N LEU A 35 -8.18 -9.59 -14.62
CA LEU A 35 -7.41 -10.78 -14.27
C LEU A 35 -7.02 -11.56 -15.53
N SER A 36 -7.97 -11.82 -16.42
CA SER A 36 -7.72 -12.51 -17.70
C SER A 36 -6.68 -11.76 -18.56
N LYS A 37 -6.75 -10.43 -18.61
CA LYS A 37 -5.77 -9.61 -19.34
C LYS A 37 -4.37 -9.69 -18.73
N ALA A 38 -4.28 -9.69 -17.41
CA ALA A 38 -3.00 -9.87 -16.72
C ALA A 38 -2.38 -11.24 -17.04
N GLU A 39 -3.19 -12.30 -17.07
CA GLU A 39 -2.74 -13.66 -17.41
C GLU A 39 -2.28 -13.79 -18.86
N GLN A 40 -3.02 -13.20 -19.80
CA GLN A 40 -2.62 -13.13 -21.20
C GLN A 40 -1.32 -12.34 -21.38
N SER A 41 -1.13 -11.26 -20.62
CA SER A 41 0.12 -10.50 -20.66
C SER A 41 1.30 -11.35 -20.13
N ILE A 42 1.13 -12.01 -18.99
CA ILE A 42 2.15 -12.88 -18.36
C ILE A 42 2.55 -14.03 -19.30
N SER A 43 1.60 -14.62 -20.05
CA SER A 43 1.88 -15.73 -20.97
C SER A 43 2.70 -15.32 -22.19
N ILE A 44 2.57 -14.05 -22.62
CA ILE A 44 3.41 -13.48 -23.68
C ILE A 44 4.77 -13.07 -23.11
N GLN A 45 4.76 -12.29 -22.02
CA GLN A 45 5.97 -11.80 -21.37
C GLN A 45 5.73 -11.56 -19.89
N ARG A 46 6.59 -12.18 -19.07
CA ARG A 46 6.64 -11.95 -17.63
C ARG A 46 7.17 -10.54 -17.34
N SER A 47 6.33 -9.67 -16.80
CA SER A 47 6.68 -8.29 -16.44
C SER A 47 6.19 -7.94 -15.03
N PHE A 48 6.82 -6.93 -14.42
CA PHE A 48 6.42 -6.43 -13.11
C PHE A 48 4.94 -6.01 -13.14
N GLU A 49 4.54 -5.25 -14.16
CA GLU A 49 3.23 -4.65 -14.26
C GLU A 49 2.11 -5.68 -14.41
N ALA A 50 2.38 -6.78 -15.13
CA ALA A 50 1.40 -7.84 -15.32
C ALA A 50 1.17 -8.64 -14.02
N PHE A 51 2.25 -9.02 -13.32
CA PHE A 51 2.13 -9.66 -12.00
C PHE A 51 1.48 -8.74 -10.96
N PHE A 52 1.86 -7.46 -10.97
CA PHE A 52 1.33 -6.47 -10.03
C PHE A 52 -0.16 -6.20 -10.27
N LEU A 53 -0.60 -6.08 -11.53
CA LEU A 53 -2.02 -5.99 -11.89
C LEU A 53 -2.80 -7.23 -11.43
N LYS A 54 -2.25 -8.43 -11.69
CA LYS A 54 -2.88 -9.69 -11.27
C LYS A 54 -3.05 -9.76 -9.75
N ALA A 55 -2.02 -9.40 -9.00
CA ALA A 55 -2.08 -9.34 -7.54
C ALA A 55 -3.15 -8.36 -7.05
N TYR A 56 -3.25 -7.17 -7.66
CA TYR A 56 -4.26 -6.16 -7.32
C TYR A 56 -5.69 -6.62 -7.58
N ALA A 57 -5.93 -7.23 -8.75
CA ALA A 57 -7.26 -7.73 -9.10
C ALA A 57 -7.76 -8.81 -8.11
N LEU A 58 -6.83 -9.63 -7.58
CA LEU A 58 -7.15 -10.72 -6.66
C LEU A 58 -7.24 -10.30 -5.19
N ALA A 59 -6.42 -9.36 -4.75
CA ALA A 59 -6.43 -8.86 -3.37
C ALA A 59 -7.80 -8.30 -2.94
N ASP A 60 -8.56 -7.79 -3.90
CA ASP A 60 -9.89 -7.22 -3.69
C ASP A 60 -11.04 -8.26 -3.67
N SER A 61 -10.75 -9.53 -3.98
CA SER A 61 -11.76 -10.53 -4.36
C SER A 61 -12.15 -11.50 -3.24
N SER A 62 -11.24 -11.84 -2.32
CA SER A 62 -11.55 -12.64 -1.12
C SER A 62 -10.42 -12.58 -0.08
N LEU A 63 -10.81 -12.52 1.20
CA LEU A 63 -9.92 -12.50 2.38
C LEU A 63 -9.64 -13.90 2.92
N ASP A 64 -9.71 -14.94 2.07
CA ASP A 64 -9.36 -16.29 2.53
C ASP A 64 -7.83 -16.49 2.55
N PRO A 65 -7.31 -17.38 3.43
CA PRO A 65 -5.87 -17.59 3.57
C PRO A 65 -5.17 -18.08 2.29
N GLU A 66 -5.86 -18.83 1.42
CA GLU A 66 -5.26 -19.35 0.18
C GLU A 66 -5.10 -18.22 -0.84
N SER A 67 -6.10 -17.35 -0.96
CA SER A 67 -6.00 -16.14 -1.79
C SER A 67 -4.89 -15.21 -1.32
N SER A 68 -4.72 -15.03 -0.01
CA SER A 68 -3.62 -14.23 0.54
C SER A 68 -2.23 -14.79 0.19
N LYS A 69 -2.08 -16.12 0.25
CA LYS A 69 -0.84 -16.81 -0.16
C LYS A 69 -0.58 -16.63 -1.66
N TYR A 70 -1.62 -16.73 -2.49
CA TYR A 70 -1.48 -16.56 -3.93
C TYR A 70 -1.11 -15.11 -4.30
N VAL A 71 -1.74 -14.11 -3.67
CA VAL A 71 -1.38 -12.68 -3.84
C VAL A 71 0.06 -12.43 -3.40
N THR A 72 0.50 -13.02 -2.29
CA THR A 72 1.89 -12.94 -1.81
C THR A 72 2.86 -13.44 -2.89
N GLN A 73 2.60 -14.63 -3.45
CA GLN A 73 3.43 -15.20 -4.52
C GLN A 73 3.49 -14.30 -5.75
N LEU A 74 2.35 -13.71 -6.17
CA LEU A 74 2.31 -12.80 -7.31
C LEU A 74 3.14 -11.53 -7.09
N LEU A 75 3.09 -10.96 -5.88
CA LEU A 75 3.90 -9.79 -5.52
C LEU A 75 5.40 -10.12 -5.46
N GLU A 76 5.77 -11.30 -4.98
CA GLU A 76 7.16 -11.78 -5.01
C GLU A 76 7.66 -11.98 -6.45
N GLU A 77 6.83 -12.56 -7.32
CA GLU A 77 7.13 -12.69 -8.75
C GLU A 77 7.27 -11.33 -9.44
N ALA A 78 6.42 -10.35 -9.09
CA ALA A 78 6.56 -8.98 -9.57
C ALA A 78 7.92 -8.39 -9.17
N LEU A 79 8.33 -8.55 -7.91
CA LEU A 79 9.59 -8.02 -7.39
C LEU A 79 10.84 -8.65 -8.02
N ARG A 80 10.74 -9.87 -8.57
CA ARG A 80 11.80 -10.54 -9.36
C ARG A 80 11.96 -9.95 -10.76
N CYS A 81 10.94 -9.26 -11.29
CA CYS A 81 11.04 -8.60 -12.59
C CYS A 81 11.80 -7.26 -12.50
N PRO A 82 12.44 -6.82 -13.61
CA PRO A 82 12.98 -5.47 -13.72
C PRO A 82 11.87 -4.42 -13.54
N SER A 83 12.10 -3.42 -12.70
CA SER A 83 11.17 -2.31 -12.44
C SER A 83 11.88 -1.20 -11.68
N ASP A 84 11.29 0.00 -11.67
CA ASP A 84 11.80 1.16 -10.94
C ASP A 84 11.50 1.09 -9.43
N GLY A 85 12.21 1.92 -8.66
CA GLY A 85 12.07 1.95 -7.20
C GLY A 85 10.69 2.41 -6.71
N LEU A 86 9.97 3.23 -7.47
CA LEU A 86 8.63 3.69 -7.10
C LEU A 86 7.66 2.51 -7.10
N ARG A 87 7.66 1.75 -8.20
CA ARG A 87 6.81 0.56 -8.37
C ARG A 87 7.19 -0.56 -7.41
N LYS A 88 8.48 -0.86 -7.26
CA LYS A 88 8.95 -1.85 -6.28
C LYS A 88 8.54 -1.47 -4.85
N GLY A 89 8.57 -0.17 -4.52
CA GLY A 89 8.11 0.34 -3.23
C GLY A 89 6.64 0.06 -2.96
N GLN A 90 5.80 0.22 -3.99
CA GLN A 90 4.37 -0.10 -3.89
C GLN A 90 4.13 -1.61 -3.70
N ALA A 91 4.85 -2.45 -4.45
CA ALA A 91 4.75 -3.91 -4.29
C ALA A 91 5.19 -4.37 -2.90
N LEU A 92 6.32 -3.87 -2.38
CA LEU A 92 6.78 -4.19 -1.02
C LEU A 92 5.81 -3.70 0.06
N ASN A 93 5.24 -2.49 -0.11
CA ASN A 93 4.23 -1.98 0.82
C ASN A 93 2.96 -2.85 0.84
N ASN A 94 2.54 -3.33 -0.32
CA ASN A 94 1.36 -4.20 -0.43
C ASN A 94 1.65 -5.59 0.13
N LEU A 95 2.83 -6.14 -0.18
CA LEU A 95 3.28 -7.42 0.35
C LEU A 95 3.35 -7.40 1.89
N GLY A 96 3.90 -6.32 2.45
CA GLY A 96 3.88 -6.10 3.90
C GLY A 96 2.48 -6.06 4.48
N SER A 97 1.52 -5.44 3.78
CA SER A 97 0.13 -5.36 4.23
C SER A 97 -0.56 -6.73 4.25
N VAL A 98 -0.36 -7.54 3.21
CA VAL A 98 -0.86 -8.93 3.15
C VAL A 98 -0.23 -9.76 4.27
N TYR A 99 1.06 -9.58 4.56
CA TYR A 99 1.71 -10.25 5.69
C TYR A 99 1.16 -9.83 7.05
N VAL A 100 0.80 -8.55 7.25
CA VAL A 100 0.11 -8.12 8.47
C VAL A 100 -1.23 -8.82 8.62
N ASP A 101 -2.02 -8.90 7.55
CA ASP A 101 -3.34 -9.52 7.59
C ASP A 101 -3.26 -11.04 7.80
N CYS A 102 -2.12 -11.66 7.45
CA CYS A 102 -1.77 -13.05 7.78
C CYS A 102 -1.06 -13.22 9.14
N GLU A 103 -0.98 -12.17 9.97
CA GLU A 103 -0.27 -12.15 11.26
C GLU A 103 1.24 -12.49 11.20
N LYS A 104 1.86 -12.39 10.01
CA LYS A 104 3.29 -12.62 9.79
C LYS A 104 4.10 -11.34 9.97
N PHE A 105 4.12 -10.84 11.20
CA PHE A 105 4.63 -9.49 11.51
C PHE A 105 6.11 -9.27 11.18
N ASP A 106 6.97 -10.27 11.34
CA ASP A 106 8.40 -10.12 11.03
C ASP A 106 8.63 -9.96 9.52
N LEU A 107 7.98 -10.80 8.69
CA LEU A 107 8.01 -10.67 7.23
C LEU A 107 7.40 -9.33 6.77
N ALA A 108 6.34 -8.87 7.43
CA ALA A 108 5.76 -7.56 7.14
C ALA A 108 6.75 -6.42 7.42
N ALA A 109 7.45 -6.46 8.56
CA ALA A 109 8.47 -5.47 8.91
C ALA A 109 9.60 -5.44 7.87
N ASP A 110 10.11 -6.60 7.46
CA ASP A 110 11.17 -6.72 6.45
C ASP A 110 10.74 -6.09 5.11
N CYS A 111 9.49 -6.32 4.69
CA CYS A 111 8.93 -5.72 3.48
C CYS A 111 8.86 -4.19 3.59
N TYR A 112 8.37 -3.65 4.70
CA TYR A 112 8.29 -2.20 4.90
C TYR A 112 9.69 -1.56 5.00
N MET A 113 10.64 -2.21 5.66
CA MET A 113 12.03 -1.75 5.72
C MET A 113 12.67 -1.72 4.33
N SER A 114 12.50 -2.79 3.55
CA SER A 114 12.96 -2.85 2.15
C SER A 114 12.33 -1.74 1.29
N ALA A 115 11.05 -1.43 1.50
CA ALA A 115 10.37 -0.33 0.81
C ALA A 115 10.96 1.04 1.21
N LEU A 116 11.36 1.23 2.47
CA LEU A 116 12.00 2.45 2.95
C LEU A 116 13.42 2.63 2.38
N GLU A 117 14.17 1.56 2.18
CA GLU A 117 15.50 1.60 1.54
C GLU A 117 15.42 2.17 0.11
N ILE A 118 14.35 1.86 -0.62
CA ILE A 118 14.05 2.44 -1.93
C ILE A 118 13.20 3.72 -1.85
N LYS A 119 13.19 4.38 -0.68
CA LYS A 119 12.59 5.68 -0.41
C LYS A 119 11.07 5.74 -0.54
N HIS A 120 10.37 4.62 -0.39
CA HIS A 120 8.90 4.57 -0.35
C HIS A 120 8.37 5.01 1.02
N THR A 121 8.22 6.32 1.22
CA THR A 121 7.90 6.92 2.53
C THR A 121 6.61 6.42 3.18
N ARG A 122 5.61 5.98 2.40
CA ARG A 122 4.34 5.46 2.97
C ARG A 122 4.55 4.19 3.81
N ALA A 123 5.65 3.47 3.60
CA ALA A 123 5.98 2.26 4.36
C ALA A 123 6.22 2.52 5.85
N HIS A 124 6.56 3.75 6.26
CA HIS A 124 6.66 4.11 7.68
C HIS A 124 5.36 3.82 8.44
N GLN A 125 4.21 4.07 7.81
CA GLN A 125 2.90 3.83 8.42
C GLN A 125 2.64 2.33 8.61
N GLY A 126 3.03 1.51 7.63
CA GLY A 126 2.92 0.05 7.72
C GLY A 126 3.81 -0.52 8.82
N LEU A 127 5.07 -0.05 8.89
CA LEU A 127 6.02 -0.46 9.91
C LEU A 127 5.57 -0.05 11.33
N ALA A 128 5.02 1.16 11.48
CA ALA A 128 4.42 1.59 12.75
C ALA A 128 3.24 0.70 13.18
N ARG A 129 2.36 0.31 12.25
CA ARG A 129 1.27 -0.65 12.51
C ARG A 129 1.83 -1.99 13.01
N VAL A 130 2.89 -2.50 12.38
CA VAL A 130 3.56 -3.74 12.81
C VAL A 130 4.11 -3.63 14.24
N TYR A 131 4.85 -2.55 14.54
CA TYR A 131 5.36 -2.33 15.90
C TYR A 131 4.22 -2.25 16.93
N HIS A 132 3.12 -1.57 16.59
CA HIS A 132 1.97 -1.51 17.48
C HIS A 132 1.34 -2.89 17.74
N LEU A 133 1.15 -3.71 16.68
CA LEU A 133 0.63 -5.09 16.80
C LEU A 133 1.56 -5.99 17.61
N LYS A 134 2.87 -5.71 17.62
CA LYS A 134 3.87 -6.38 18.48
C LYS A 134 3.93 -5.79 19.91
N ASN A 135 2.98 -4.95 20.31
CA ASN A 135 2.95 -4.23 21.59
C ASN A 135 4.13 -3.26 21.82
N GLN A 136 4.82 -2.85 20.76
CA GLN A 136 5.96 -1.92 20.80
C GLN A 136 5.49 -0.48 20.54
N ARG A 137 4.62 0.03 21.42
CA ARG A 137 3.92 1.30 21.24
C ARG A 137 4.86 2.50 21.02
N LYS A 138 5.96 2.57 21.79
CA LYS A 138 6.99 3.61 21.60
C LYS A 138 7.63 3.56 20.22
N ALA A 139 8.01 2.36 19.75
CA ALA A 139 8.61 2.20 18.43
C ALA A 139 7.64 2.61 17.31
N ALA A 140 6.34 2.30 17.45
CA ALA A 140 5.31 2.74 16.52
C ALA A 140 5.20 4.28 16.46
N TYR A 141 5.22 4.94 17.62
CA TYR A 141 5.22 6.40 17.72
C TYR A 141 6.46 7.04 17.07
N ASP A 142 7.64 6.51 17.38
CA ASP A 142 8.91 6.99 16.84
C ASP A 142 8.94 6.82 15.30
N GLU A 143 8.42 5.71 14.79
CA GLU A 143 8.37 5.45 13.35
C GLU A 143 7.42 6.40 12.61
N MET A 144 6.25 6.71 13.20
CA MET A 144 5.35 7.74 12.66
C MET A 144 5.95 9.15 12.73
N THR A 145 6.79 9.42 13.73
CA THR A 145 7.51 10.70 13.83
C THR A 145 8.46 10.89 12.64
N LYS A 146 9.20 9.84 12.25
CA LYS A 146 10.02 9.86 11.02
C LYS A 146 9.20 10.16 9.77
N LEU A 147 7.97 9.64 9.67
CA LEU A 147 7.06 9.95 8.56
C LEU A 147 6.69 11.44 8.55
N ILE A 148 6.34 12.00 9.71
CA ILE A 148 5.95 13.42 9.85
C ILE A 148 7.11 14.36 9.46
N GLU A 149 8.34 14.03 9.86
CA GLU A 149 9.52 14.82 9.51
C GLU A 149 9.78 14.85 7.99
N LYS A 150 9.48 13.74 7.30
CA LYS A 150 9.64 13.62 5.85
C LYS A 150 8.46 14.18 5.05
N ALA A 151 7.24 14.03 5.58
CA ALA A 151 6.02 14.43 4.90
C ALA A 151 5.62 15.85 5.34
N ARG A 152 5.90 16.84 4.49
CA ARG A 152 5.42 18.22 4.73
C ARG A 152 3.89 18.22 4.86
N ASN A 153 3.38 18.77 5.95
CA ASN A 153 1.96 19.04 6.20
C ASN A 153 1.01 17.83 6.08
N ASN A 154 1.35 16.71 6.73
CA ASN A 154 0.49 15.53 6.72
C ASN A 154 -0.38 15.42 7.99
N ALA A 155 -1.55 16.09 7.99
CA ALA A 155 -2.54 15.98 9.07
C ALA A 155 -2.91 14.52 9.40
N SER A 156 -2.96 13.64 8.39
CA SER A 156 -3.28 12.22 8.57
C SER A 156 -2.17 11.45 9.29
N ALA A 157 -0.92 11.89 9.22
CA ALA A 157 0.18 11.26 9.94
C ALA A 157 0.13 11.58 11.45
N TYR A 158 -0.21 12.81 11.82
CA TYR A 158 -0.47 13.19 13.21
C TYR A 158 -1.66 12.41 13.79
N GLU A 159 -2.75 12.30 13.03
CA GLU A 159 -3.90 11.50 13.44
C GLU A 159 -3.52 10.05 13.76
N LYS A 160 -2.80 9.39 12.84
CA LYS A 160 -2.36 8.00 13.05
C LYS A 160 -1.37 7.86 14.20
N ARG A 161 -0.46 8.83 14.39
CA ARG A 161 0.49 8.81 15.51
C ARG A 161 -0.21 8.93 16.87
N SER A 162 -1.35 9.63 16.93
CA SER A 162 -2.14 9.77 18.16
C SER A 162 -2.63 8.43 18.73
N GLU A 163 -2.80 7.40 17.88
CA GLU A 163 -3.17 6.05 18.30
C GLU A 163 -2.04 5.36 19.12
N TYR A 164 -0.80 5.77 18.89
CA TYR A 164 0.40 5.15 19.47
C TYR A 164 0.96 5.90 20.68
N CYS A 165 0.22 6.82 21.29
CA CYS A 165 0.69 7.56 22.46
C CYS A 165 -0.37 7.72 23.55
N ASP A 166 0.06 8.19 24.73
CA ASP A 166 -0.82 8.45 25.85
C ASP A 166 -1.76 9.62 25.58
N ARG A 167 -2.84 9.71 26.36
CA ARG A 167 -3.98 10.60 26.13
C ARG A 167 -3.58 12.06 25.90
N ASP A 168 -2.60 12.58 26.63
CA ASP A 168 -2.19 13.98 26.51
C ASP A 168 -1.38 14.25 25.24
N MET A 169 -0.48 13.33 24.86
CA MET A 169 0.22 13.39 23.57
C MET A 169 -0.75 13.22 22.41
N ALA A 170 -1.73 12.33 22.54
CA ALA A 170 -2.75 12.11 21.53
C ALA A 170 -3.60 13.38 21.30
N LYS A 171 -3.98 14.09 22.37
CA LYS A 171 -4.68 15.39 22.26
C LYS A 171 -3.84 16.43 21.52
N SER A 172 -2.53 16.47 21.77
CA SER A 172 -1.61 17.39 21.07
C SER A 172 -1.55 17.06 19.58
N ASP A 173 -1.31 15.79 19.22
CA ASP A 173 -1.29 15.33 17.83
C ASP A 173 -2.61 15.63 17.11
N LEU A 174 -3.75 15.37 17.76
CA LEU A 174 -5.08 15.65 17.20
C LEU A 174 -5.39 17.15 17.09
N SER A 175 -4.80 17.99 17.94
CA SER A 175 -4.90 19.44 17.80
C SER A 175 -4.13 19.91 16.56
N THR A 176 -2.89 19.45 16.39
CA THR A 176 -2.08 19.73 15.19
C THR A 176 -2.77 19.21 13.92
N ALA A 177 -3.35 18.01 13.95
CA ALA A 177 -4.11 17.46 12.83
C ALA A 177 -5.30 18.36 12.46
N THR A 178 -6.07 18.86 13.44
CA THR A 178 -7.17 19.81 13.20
C THR A 178 -6.67 21.16 12.63
N GLN A 179 -5.52 21.66 13.09
CA GLN A 179 -4.94 22.91 12.56
C GLN A 179 -4.50 22.77 11.10
N LEU A 180 -3.93 21.61 10.74
CA LEU A 180 -3.48 21.32 9.39
C LEU A 180 -4.65 21.00 8.44
N ASP A 181 -5.67 20.29 8.91
CA ASP A 181 -6.88 19.95 8.15
C ASP A 181 -8.12 19.88 9.07
N PRO A 182 -8.90 20.97 9.13
CA PRO A 182 -10.09 21.05 9.99
C PRO A 182 -11.23 20.11 9.57
N LEU A 183 -11.19 19.54 8.36
CA LEU A 183 -12.26 18.67 7.82
C LEU A 183 -12.11 17.21 8.29
N ARG A 184 -10.99 16.84 8.91
CA ARG A 184 -10.81 15.49 9.45
C ARG A 184 -11.73 15.26 10.63
N THR A 185 -12.56 14.22 10.54
CA THR A 185 -13.61 13.95 11.54
C THR A 185 -13.10 13.23 12.79
N TYR A 186 -12.01 12.46 12.67
CA TYR A 186 -11.48 11.65 13.78
C TYR A 186 -11.09 12.48 15.01
N PRO A 187 -10.36 13.61 14.90
CA PRO A 187 -10.07 14.47 16.05
C PRO A 187 -11.30 14.90 16.86
N TYR A 188 -12.43 15.17 16.20
CA TYR A 188 -13.67 15.57 16.89
C TYR A 188 -14.36 14.37 17.55
N ARG A 189 -14.41 13.23 16.85
CA ARG A 189 -14.97 11.98 17.41
C ARG A 189 -14.21 11.52 18.65
N TYR A 190 -12.87 11.60 18.62
CA TYR A 190 -12.03 11.26 19.76
C TYR A 190 -12.35 12.13 20.99
N ARG A 191 -12.54 13.44 20.79
CA ARG A 191 -12.90 14.38 21.87
C ARG A 191 -14.31 14.16 22.42
N ALA A 192 -15.26 13.74 21.58
CA ALA A 192 -16.63 13.47 22.00
C ALA A 192 -16.77 12.14 22.78
N ALA A 193 -15.82 11.21 22.62
CA ALA A 193 -15.88 9.86 23.19
C ALA A 193 -15.23 9.71 24.58
N GLY A 194 -14.60 10.75 25.13
CA GLY A 194 -13.88 10.67 26.42
C GLY A 194 -14.01 11.90 27.27
#